data_AF-A0A4R6ZTZ0-F1
#
_entry.id   AF-A0A4R6ZTZ0-F1
#
_cell.length_a   1.000
_cell.length_b   1.000
_cell.length_c   1.000
_cell.angle_alpha   90.00
_cell.angle_beta   90.00
_cell.angle_gamma   90.00
#
_symmetry.space_group_name_H-M   'P 1'
#
loop_
_entity.id
_entity.type
_entity.pdbx_description
1 polymer ?
#
loop_
_entity_poly.entity_id
_entity_poly.type
_entity_poly.pdbx_seq_one_letter_code
_entity_poly.pdbx_strand_id
1 'polypeptide(L)' 'MRHYGGTFKMIRENKCLTQKYVAGDELSRSLYVKVERGEVMPSFIKFQSILQRLNLGYDEFFFARFL' A
#
# COMPACT_ATOMS: atom_id res chain seq x y z
N MET A 1 -10.81 12.48 -2.71
CA MET A 1 -10.31 11.23 -3.31
C MET A 1 -8.82 11.09 -3.03
N ARG A 2 -8.40 10.01 -2.37
CA ARG A 2 -6.97 9.69 -2.24
C ARG A 2 -6.48 8.95 -3.50
N HIS A 3 -5.22 9.15 -3.86
CA HIS A 3 -4.53 8.32 -4.84
C HIS A 3 -4.10 7.00 -4.17
N TYR A 4 -3.79 5.97 -4.97
CA TYR A 4 -3.44 4.63 -4.47
C TYR A 4 -2.40 4.63 -3.34
N GLY A 5 -1.30 5.38 -3.54
CA GLY A 5 -0.24 5.55 -2.55
C GLY A 5 -0.73 6.08 -1.20
N GLY A 6 -1.49 7.17 -1.22
CA GLY A 6 -2.06 7.77 -0.01
C GLY A 6 -3.04 6.85 0.72
N THR A 7 -3.79 6.02 -0.01
CA THR A 7 -4.67 4.99 0.59
C THR A 7 -3.86 3.92 1.30
N PHE A 8 -2.80 3.39 0.66
CA PHE A 8 -1.90 2.42 1.31
C PHE A 8 -1.28 2.98 2.59
N LYS A 9 -0.80 4.23 2.55
CA LYS A 9 -0.19 4.89 3.70
C LYS A 9 -1.17 5.02 4.87
N MET A 10 -2.38 5.53 4.60
CA MET A 10 -3.43 5.66 5.60
C MET A 10 -3.72 4.32 6.29
N ILE A 11 -3.98 3.28 5.49
CA ILE A 11 -4.30 1.95 6.00
C ILE A 11 -3.16 1.41 6.86
N ARG A 12 -1.91 1.52 6.36
CA ARG A 12 -0.73 1.06 7.07
C ARG A 12 -0.59 1.74 8.43
N GLU A 13 -0.76 3.05 8.49
CA GLU A 13 -0.66 3.84 9.73
C GLU A 13 -1.78 3.50 10.72
N ASN A 14 -3.01 3.32 10.22
CA ASN A 14 -4.13 2.86 11.04
C ASN A 14 -3.93 1.46 11.62
N LYS A 15 -3.21 0.58 10.91
CA LYS A 15 -2.82 -0.75 11.39
C LYS A 15 -1.50 -0.76 12.19
N CYS A 16 -0.91 0.41 12.45
CA CYS A 16 0.38 0.58 13.13
C CYS A 16 1.53 -0.23 12.50
N LEU A 17 1.49 -0.42 11.17
CA LEU A 17 2.49 -1.20 10.44
C LEU A 17 3.64 -0.31 9.96
N THR A 18 4.85 -0.86 9.93
CA THR A 18 6.02 -0.17 9.37
C THR A 18 6.07 -0.32 7.86
N GLN A 19 6.69 0.64 7.16
CA GLN A 19 6.95 0.52 5.72
C GLN A 19 7.80 -0.71 5.39
N LYS A 20 8.73 -1.09 6.28
CA LYS A 20 9.57 -2.28 6.11
C LYS A 20 8.72 -3.55 6.10
N TYR A 21 7.74 -3.64 7.01
CA TYR A 21 6.84 -4.78 7.08
C TYR A 21 6.01 -4.94 5.80
N VAL A 22 5.42 -3.85 5.30
CA VAL A 22 4.57 -3.89 4.09
C VAL A 22 5.36 -4.09 2.81
N ALA A 23 6.56 -3.49 2.71
CA ALA A 23 7.44 -3.70 1.57
C ALA A 23 7.83 -5.18 1.41
N GLY A 24 8.14 -5.84 2.54
CA GLY A 24 8.45 -7.25 2.53
C GLY A 24 9.66 -7.59 1.66
N ASP A 25 9.55 -8.71 0.94
CA ASP A 25 10.59 -9.21 0.03
C ASP A 25 10.31 -8.81 -1.43
N GLU A 26 9.05 -8.46 -1.74
CA GLU A 26 8.59 -8.10 -3.09
C GLU A 26 8.93 -6.65 -3.48
N LEU A 27 9.12 -5.78 -2.49
CA LEU A 27 9.52 -4.40 -2.68
C LEU A 27 10.69 -4.09 -1.75
N SER A 28 11.63 -3.27 -2.24
CA SER A 28 12.50 -2.55 -1.32
C SER A 28 11.66 -1.55 -0.51
N ARG A 29 12.05 -1.30 0.74
CA ARG A 29 11.42 -0.28 1.57
C ARG A 29 11.40 1.09 0.87
N SER A 30 12.47 1.45 0.17
CA SER A 30 12.57 2.72 -0.57
C SER A 30 11.59 2.78 -1.74
N LEU A 31 11.36 1.67 -2.46
CA LEU A 31 10.33 1.61 -3.50
C LEU A 31 8.94 1.78 -2.90
N TYR A 32 8.66 1.14 -1.77
CA TYR A 32 7.35 1.28 -1.11
C TYR A 32 7.10 2.72 -0.62
N VAL A 33 8.12 3.44 -0.14
CA VAL A 33 8.01 4.88 0.17
C VAL A 33 7.57 5.70 -1.05
N LYS A 34 8.14 5.43 -2.23
CA LYS A 34 7.76 6.10 -3.48
C LYS A 34 6.34 5.77 -3.90
N VAL A 35 5.91 4.52 -3.68
CA VAL A 35 4.51 4.11 -3.89
C VAL A 35 3.58 4.91 -2.98
N GLU A 36 3.86 5.01 -1.68
CA GLU A 36 3.03 5.77 -0.73
C GLU A 36 2.93 7.27 -1.09
N ARG A 37 3.98 7.82 -1.70
CA ARG A 37 4.02 9.22 -2.17
C ARG A 37 3.38 9.43 -3.54
N GLY A 38 2.95 8.37 -4.22
CA GLY A 38 2.39 8.43 -5.57
C GLY A 38 3.43 8.70 -6.66
N GLU A 39 4.72 8.58 -6.36
CA GLU A 39 5.82 8.76 -7.32
C GLU A 39 5.99 7.55 -8.24
N VAL A 40 5.56 6.36 -7.79
CA VAL A 40 5.65 5.10 -8.54
C VAL A 40 4.33 4.35 -8.44
N MET A 41 3.79 3.92 -9.59
CA MET A 41 2.71 2.94 -9.64
C MET A 41 3.31 1.53 -9.47
N PRO A 42 2.90 0.73 -8.47
CA PRO A 42 3.34 -0.64 -8.37
C PRO A 42 2.76 -1.47 -9.52
N SER A 43 3.50 -2.49 -9.97
CA SER A 43 2.95 -3.51 -10.87
C SER A 43 1.83 -4.29 -10.17
N PHE A 44 1.00 -5.01 -10.93
CA PHE A 44 -0.08 -5.84 -10.37
C PHE A 44 0.39 -6.78 -9.25
N ILE A 45 1.50 -7.50 -9.46
CA ILE A 45 2.07 -8.41 -8.45
C ILE A 45 2.48 -7.66 -7.17
N LYS A 46 3.12 -6.50 -7.30
CA LYS A 46 3.52 -5.66 -6.15
C LYS A 46 2.30 -5.06 -5.44
N PHE A 47 1.26 -4.71 -6.19
CA PHE A 47 0.00 -4.24 -5.61
C PHE A 47 -0.64 -5.34 -4.77
N GLN A 48 -0.73 -6.56 -5.31
CA GLN A 48 -1.26 -7.73 -4.60
C GLN A 48 -0.45 -8.04 -3.33
N SER A 49 0.89 -7.98 -3.39
CA SER A 49 1.72 -8.26 -2.22
C SER A 49 1.57 -7.21 -1.13
N ILE A 50 1.42 -5.93 -1.49
CA ILE A 50 1.10 -4.85 -0.55
C ILE A 50 -0.24 -5.14 0.14
N LEU A 51 -1.29 -5.48 -0.62
CA LEU A 51 -2.62 -5.81 -0.05
C LEU A 51 -2.57 -6.99 0.93
N GLN A 52 -1.89 -8.07 0.55
CA GLN A 52 -1.71 -9.24 1.41
C GLN A 52 -1.02 -8.88 2.73
N ARG A 53 0.05 -8.07 2.68
CA ARG A 53 0.74 -7.61 3.90
C ARG A 53 -0.09 -6.62 4.72
N LEU A 54 -0.99 -5.87 4.10
CA LEU A 54 -1.96 -5.06 4.81
C LEU A 54 -3.16 -5.87 5.32
N ASN A 55 -3.23 -7.18 5.05
CA ASN A 55 -4.37 -8.05 5.31
C ASN A 55 -5.68 -7.41 4.81
N LEU A 56 -5.75 -7.20 3.49
CA LEU A 56 -6.81 -6.46 2.82
C LEU A 56 -7.15 -7.10 1.47
N GLY A 57 -8.44 -7.12 1.15
CA GLY A 57 -8.92 -7.43 -0.20
C GLY A 57 -8.94 -6.20 -1.10
N TYR A 58 -9.15 -6.41 -2.40
CA TYR A 58 -9.30 -5.30 -3.36
C TYR A 58 -10.51 -4.41 -3.02
N ASP A 59 -11.69 -5.02 -2.80
CA ASP A 59 -12.93 -4.27 -2.58
C ASP A 59 -12.84 -3.36 -1.35
N GLU A 60 -12.30 -3.88 -0.24
CA GLU A 60 -12.09 -3.11 0.99
C GLU A 60 -11.07 -1.98 0.77
N PHE A 61 -9.99 -2.22 0.02
CA PHE A 61 -9.04 -1.18 -0.34
C PHE A 61 -9.68 -0.07 -1.20
N PHE A 62 -10.49 -0.45 -2.20
CA PHE A 62 -11.17 0.52 -3.05
C PHE A 62 -12.20 1.31 -2.26
N PHE A 63 -13.00 0.65 -1.41
CA PHE A 63 -13.92 1.32 -0.50
C PHE A 63 -13.21 2.38 0.36
N ALA A 64 -12.08 2.02 0.99
CA ALA A 64 -11.28 2.94 1.80
C ALA A 64 -10.69 4.12 1.00
N ARG A 65 -10.52 3.99 -0.31
CA ARG A 65 -10.04 5.08 -1.18
C ARG A 65 -11.11 6.13 -1.48
N PHE A 66 -12.37 5.72 -1.49
CA PHE A 66 -13.51 6.62 -1.76
C PHE A 66 -13.96 7.41 -0.52
N LEU A 67 -13.37 7.12 0.65
CA LEU A 67 -13.51 7.87 1.91
C LEU A 67 -12.40 8.92 2.11
#